data_AF-A0A484WF50-F1
#
_entry.id   AF-A0A484WF50-F1
#
_cell.length_a   1.000
_cell.length_b   1.000
_cell.length_c   1.000
_cell.angle_alpha   90.00
_cell.angle_beta   90.00
_cell.angle_gamma   90.00
#
_symmetry.space_group_name_H-M   'P 1'
#
loop_
_entity.id
_entity.type
_entity.pdbx_description
1 polymer ?
#
loop_
_entity_poly.entity_id
_entity_poly.type
_entity_poly.pdbx_seq_one_letter_code
_entity_poly.pdbx_strand_id
1 'polypeptide(L)' 'MSREEKLDILRRVDKVARAADKRVQEVSASLSGVYELILIAATDGTLAADVRPLVRLSISVQVGGRWQA' A
#
# COMPACT_ATOMS: atom_id res chain seq x y z
N MET A 1 -0.85 9.94 11.77
CA MET A 1 -0.71 10.56 10.44
C MET A 1 -2.02 11.19 10.01
N SER A 2 -1.96 12.40 9.48
CA SER A 2 -3.06 13.04 8.78
C SER A 2 -3.33 12.34 7.44
N ARG A 3 -4.47 12.65 6.84
CA ARG A 3 -4.80 12.18 5.49
C ARG A 3 -3.82 12.74 4.45
N GLU A 4 -3.40 14.01 4.59
CA GLU A 4 -2.45 14.63 3.67
C GLU A 4 -1.11 13.93 3.68
N GLU A 5 -0.58 13.59 4.85
CA GLU A 5 0.70 12.87 4.94
C GLU A 5 0.62 11.48 4.26
N LYS A 6 -0.56 10.82 4.28
CA LYS A 6 -0.77 9.56 3.55
C LYS A 6 -0.80 9.78 2.03
N LEU A 7 -1.40 10.87 1.57
CA LEU A 7 -1.42 11.24 0.15
C LEU A 7 -0.01 11.63 -0.33
N ASP A 8 0.79 12.28 0.51
CA ASP A 8 2.16 12.67 0.18
C ASP A 8 3.06 11.47 -0.08
N ILE A 9 2.83 10.33 0.59
CA ILE A 9 3.50 9.06 0.25
C ILE A 9 3.21 8.67 -1.19
N LEU A 10 1.94 8.71 -1.61
CA LEU A 10 1.52 8.33 -2.98
C LEU A 10 2.08 9.31 -4.02
N ARG A 11 2.02 10.61 -3.74
CA ARG A 11 2.59 11.67 -4.59
C ARG A 11 4.11 11.49 -4.74
N ARG A 12 4.81 11.10 -3.66
CA ARG A 12 6.25 10.82 -3.69
C ARG A 12 6.58 9.61 -4.54
N VAL A 13 5.78 8.54 -4.46
CA VAL A 13 5.95 7.34 -5.30
C VAL A 13 5.84 7.71 -6.78
N ASP A 14 4.79 8.43 -7.18
CA ASP A 14 4.62 8.86 -8.58
C ASP A 14 5.81 9.68 -9.09
N LYS A 15 6.22 10.70 -8.31
CA LYS A 15 7.35 11.56 -8.66
C LYS A 15 8.65 10.76 -8.83
N VAL A 16 8.95 9.86 -7.90
CA VAL A 16 10.18 9.06 -7.94
C VAL A 16 10.14 8.06 -9.10
N ALA A 17 9.02 7.38 -9.34
CA ALA A 17 8.88 6.42 -10.43
C ALA A 17 9.06 7.09 -11.81
N ARG A 18 8.42 8.26 -12.03
CA ARG A 18 8.55 9.02 -13.29
C ARG A 18 9.95 9.63 -13.48
N ALA A 19 10.63 9.99 -12.39
CA ALA A 19 12.00 10.50 -12.46
C ALA A 19 13.03 9.41 -12.78
N ALA A 20 12.71 8.13 -12.49
CA ALA A 20 13.64 7.03 -12.68
C ALA A 20 13.91 6.70 -14.16
N ASP A 21 12.91 6.81 -15.04
CA ASP A 21 13.07 6.55 -16.47
C ASP A 21 12.03 7.31 -17.31
N LYS A 22 12.47 7.96 -18.40
CA LYS A 22 11.60 8.74 -19.30
C LYS A 22 10.54 7.90 -20.01
N ARG A 23 10.69 6.58 -20.04
CA ARG A 23 9.73 5.64 -20.64
C ARG A 23 8.51 5.43 -19.77
N VAL A 24 8.53 5.76 -18.47
CA VAL A 24 7.38 5.61 -17.57
C VAL A 24 6.22 6.49 -18.02
N GLN A 25 5.10 5.87 -18.39
CA GLN A 25 3.89 6.56 -18.85
C GLN A 25 2.83 6.64 -17.76
N GLU A 26 2.63 5.54 -17.05
CA GLU A 26 1.59 5.44 -16.02
C GLU A 26 2.18 4.89 -14.72
N VAL A 27 1.70 5.46 -13.60
CA VAL A 27 2.02 5.00 -12.26
C VAL A 27 0.71 4.92 -11.50
N SER A 28 0.41 3.74 -10.94
CA SER A 28 -0.69 3.54 -10.02
C SER A 28 -0.12 3.12 -8.67
N ALA A 29 -0.43 3.89 -7.63
CA ALA A 29 0.01 3.62 -6.27
C ALA A 29 -1.20 3.62 -5.35
N SER A 30 -1.28 2.63 -4.46
CA SER A 30 -2.34 2.52 -3.47
C SER A 30 -1.77 2.21 -2.09
N LEU A 31 -2.34 2.86 -1.07
CA LEU A 31 -2.01 2.63 0.33
C LEU A 31 -3.26 2.09 1.02
N SER A 32 -3.18 0.86 1.52
CA SER A 32 -4.24 0.24 2.31
C SER A 32 -3.78 0.01 3.74
N GLY A 33 -4.74 0.06 4.67
CA GLY A 33 -4.53 -0.20 6.08
C GLY A 33 -5.74 -0.93 6.65
N VAL A 34 -5.48 -1.93 7.47
CA VAL A 34 -6.49 -2.67 8.24
C VAL A 34 -6.14 -2.52 9.71
N TYR A 35 -7.16 -2.33 10.53
CA TYR A 35 -7.05 -2.35 11.98
C TYR A 35 -8.09 -3.34 12.49
N GLU A 36 -7.62 -4.47 13.01
CA GLU A 36 -8.48 -5.55 13.47
C GLU A 36 -8.32 -5.74 14.98
N LEU A 37 -9.46 -5.94 15.65
CA LEU A 37 -9.54 -6.28 17.07
C LEU A 37 -10.14 -7.67 17.18
N ILE A 38 -9.47 -8.57 17.89
CA ILE A 38 -9.99 -9.91 18.16
C ILE A 38 -10.08 -10.19 19.66
N LEU A 39 -11.07 -11.00 20.03
CA LEU A 39 -11.23 -11.57 21.36
C LEU A 39 -11.64 -13.04 21.17
N ILE A 40 -10.96 -13.94 21.85
CA ILE A 40 -11.24 -15.38 21.83
C ILE A 40 -11.58 -15.79 23.25
N ALA A 41 -12.73 -16.46 23.40
CA ALA A 41 -13.14 -17.12 24.64
C ALA A 41 -13.54 -18.57 24.31
N ALA A 42 -12.99 -19.56 25.03
CA ALA A 42 -13.24 -20.98 24.77
C ALA A 42 -13.54 -21.78 26.05
N THR A 43 -14.14 -22.96 25.88
CA THR A 43 -14.61 -23.83 26.97
C THR A 43 -13.49 -24.50 27.77
N ASP A 44 -12.27 -24.54 27.23
CA ASP A 44 -11.06 -24.99 27.95
C ASP A 44 -10.48 -23.91 28.89
N GLY A 45 -11.13 -22.75 28.99
CA GLY A 45 -10.71 -21.63 29.82
C GLY A 45 -9.86 -20.59 29.09
N THR A 46 -9.58 -20.77 27.79
CA THR A 46 -8.86 -19.76 27.01
C THR A 46 -9.65 -18.45 26.96
N LEU A 47 -8.99 -17.34 27.34
CA LEU A 47 -9.46 -15.98 27.15
C LEU A 47 -8.29 -15.11 26.68
N ALA A 48 -8.32 -14.67 25.42
CA ALA A 48 -7.23 -13.92 24.79
C ALA A 48 -7.77 -12.79 23.91
N ALA A 49 -7.00 -11.71 23.79
CA ALA A 49 -7.31 -10.58 22.91
C ALA A 49 -6.07 -10.17 22.11
N ASP A 50 -6.28 -9.55 20.96
CA ASP A 50 -5.17 -9.00 20.16
C ASP A 50 -5.63 -7.79 19.33
N VAL A 51 -4.68 -6.92 19.00
CA VAL A 51 -4.84 -5.72 18.17
C VAL A 51 -3.88 -5.84 17.00
N ARG A 52 -4.41 -5.96 15.78
CA ARG A 52 -3.64 -6.32 14.58
C ARG A 52 -3.69 -5.21 13.53
N PRO A 53 -2.84 -4.19 13.63
CA PRO A 53 -2.67 -3.21 12.56
C PRO A 53 -1.85 -3.82 11.41
N LEU A 54 -2.30 -3.64 10.17
CA LEU A 54 -1.57 -4.03 8.96
C LEU A 54 -1.65 -2.92 7.93
N VAL A 55 -0.52 -2.57 7.29
CA VAL A 55 -0.47 -1.58 6.22
C VAL A 55 0.22 -2.15 4.99
N ARG A 56 -0.22 -1.75 3.79
CA ARG A 56 0.37 -2.17 2.52
C ARG A 56 0.42 -1.01 1.54
N LEU A 57 1.59 -0.83 0.91
CA LEU A 57 1.79 0.03 -0.25
C LEU A 57 1.97 -0.86 -1.48
N SER A 58 1.11 -0.70 -2.47
CA SER A 58 1.21 -1.37 -3.76
C SER A 58 1.52 -0.35 -4.85
N ILE A 59 2.45 -0.69 -5.75
CA ILE A 59 2.90 0.19 -6.83
C ILE A 59 2.91 -0.62 -8.13
N SER A 60 2.28 -0.08 -9.17
CA SER A 60 2.31 -0.58 -10.53
C SER A 60 2.80 0.52 -11.47
N VAL A 61 3.71 0.18 -12.38
CA VAL A 61 4.33 1.13 -13.32
C VAL A 61 4.27 0.57 -14.72
N GLN A 62 3.78 1.36 -15.66
CA GLN A 62 3.78 1.03 -17.09
C GLN A 62 4.80 1.88 -17.82
N VAL A 63 5.68 1.23 -18.59
CA VAL A 63 6.65 1.88 -19.47
C VAL A 63 6.21 1.77 -20.92
N GLY A 64 6.36 2.86 -21.68
CA GLY A 64 6.11 2.92 -23.11
C GLY A 64 7.37 2.61 -23.93
N GLY A 65 7.20 1.89 -25.04
CA GLY A 65 8.23 1.61 -26.05
C GLY A 65 7.58 1.03 -27.31
N ARG A 66 8.22 1.18 -28.48
CA ARG A 66 7.75 0.53 -29.72
C ARG A 66 7.78 -0.99 -29.50
N TRP A 67 6.61 -1.63 -29.55
CA TRP A 67 6.52 -3.06 -29.82
C TRP A 67 7.09 -3.28 -31.22
N GLN A 68 8.31 -3.82 -31.30
CA GLN A 68 8.80 -4.44 -32.52
C GLN A 68 8.40 -5.91 -32.42
N ALA A 69 7.32 -6.26 -33.12
CA ALA A 69 7.06 -7.62 -33.53
C ALA A 69 7.91 -7.95 -34.76
#